data_AF-A0A8H8RAF8-F1
#
_entry.id   AF-A0A8H8RAF8-F1
#
_cell.length_a   1.000
_cell.length_b   1.000
_cell.length_c   1.000
_cell.angle_alpha   90.00
_cell.angle_beta   90.00
_cell.angle_gamma   90.00
#
_symmetry.space_group_name_H-M   'P 1'
#
loop_
_entity.id
_entity.type
_entity.pdbx_description
1 polymer ?
#
loop_
_entity_poly.entity_id
_entity_poly.type
_entity_poly.pdbx_seq_one_letter_code
_entity_poly.pdbx_strand_id
1 'polypeptide(L)'
;MPIQPSSSHAQYTSDPITHFKNTPWCAKLLSNKSIIHVAIPDRRPKLNSEYTLVKETLNSKSTVRACITSFCLPKRTEGLRPGEEKKNPFIEINTLLDLGSGINSFAQTCHGGIMATVLDEVMGTAAWQQSGDNGAYTIDMSLKFKKKPFSYSLVFIIPMTAAII
;
A
#
# COMPACT_ATOMS: atom_id res chain seq x y z
N MET A 1 -0.79 -16.87 5.12
CA MET A 1 0.01 -17.47 4.02
C MET A 1 1.48 -17.07 4.22
N PRO A 2 2.42 -18.03 4.27
CA PRO A 2 3.84 -17.69 4.38
C PRO A 2 4.30 -16.98 3.11
N ILE A 3 4.99 -15.85 3.27
CA ILE A 3 5.54 -15.04 2.17
C ILE A 3 6.65 -15.87 1.51
N GLN A 4 6.32 -16.57 0.43
CA GLN A 4 7.30 -17.25 -0.42
C GLN A 4 8.07 -16.20 -1.22
N PRO A 5 9.42 -16.19 -1.18
CA PRO A 5 10.21 -15.24 -1.93
C PRO A 5 10.33 -15.74 -3.38
N SER A 6 9.30 -15.56 -4.21
CA SER A 6 9.48 -15.65 -5.66
C SER A 6 10.03 -14.31 -6.15
N SER A 7 11.24 -14.32 -6.69
CA SER A 7 11.89 -13.18 -7.34
C SER A 7 11.15 -12.65 -8.59
N SER A 8 10.00 -13.24 -8.95
CA SER A 8 9.07 -12.70 -9.95
C SER A 8 7.73 -12.34 -9.31
N HIS A 9 7.34 -11.08 -9.39
CA HIS A 9 5.99 -10.61 -9.14
C HIS A 9 5.28 -10.42 -10.49
N ALA A 10 3.99 -10.72 -10.62
CA ALA A 10 3.28 -10.43 -11.88
C ALA A 10 2.71 -9.01 -11.96
N GLN A 11 3.46 -8.00 -11.52
CA GLN A 11 3.12 -6.61 -11.78
C GLN A 11 3.54 -6.19 -13.20
N TYR A 12 2.92 -5.14 -13.75
CA TYR A 12 3.27 -4.62 -15.08
C TYR A 12 4.71 -4.11 -15.16
N THR A 13 5.18 -3.37 -14.15
CA THR A 13 6.57 -2.94 -14.03
C THR A 13 7.43 -4.09 -13.49
N SER A 14 8.47 -4.47 -14.22
CA SER A 14 9.33 -5.63 -13.92
C SER A 14 10.24 -5.43 -12.70
N ASP A 15 10.68 -4.20 -12.42
CA ASP A 15 11.39 -3.84 -11.20
C ASP A 15 10.77 -2.59 -10.56
N PRO A 16 9.72 -2.77 -9.73
CA PRO A 16 9.05 -1.70 -9.02
C PRO A 16 9.99 -0.93 -8.09
N ILE A 17 10.97 -1.59 -7.47
CA ILE A 17 11.88 -0.94 -6.52
C ILE A 17 12.78 0.05 -7.26
N THR A 18 13.43 -0.38 -8.34
CA THR A 18 14.26 0.50 -9.16
C THR A 18 13.42 1.61 -9.80
N HIS A 19 12.22 1.28 -10.29
CA HIS A 19 11.27 2.27 -10.82
C HIS A 19 10.99 3.39 -9.80
N PHE A 20 10.63 3.05 -8.55
CA PHE A 20 10.39 4.07 -7.54
C PHE A 20 11.68 4.78 -7.09
N LYS A 21 12.84 4.10 -7.05
CA LYS A 21 14.13 4.76 -6.75
C LYS A 21 14.54 5.81 -7.80
N ASN A 22 14.06 5.70 -9.05
CA ASN A 22 14.31 6.71 -10.07
C ASN A 22 13.58 8.03 -9.81
N THR A 23 12.60 8.04 -8.90
CA THR A 23 11.90 9.25 -8.47
C THR A 23 12.53 9.76 -7.16
N PRO A 24 13.14 10.97 -7.12
CA PRO A 24 13.96 11.40 -5.98
C PRO A 24 13.27 11.35 -4.62
N TRP A 25 11.99 11.74 -4.55
CA TRP A 25 11.25 11.75 -3.29
C TRP A 25 10.87 10.32 -2.84
N CYS A 26 10.58 9.40 -3.77
CA CYS A 26 10.38 7.97 -3.48
C CYS A 26 11.68 7.35 -2.96
N ALA A 27 12.81 7.64 -3.61
CA ALA A 27 14.13 7.16 -3.21
C ALA A 27 14.47 7.58 -1.77
N LYS A 28 14.14 8.83 -1.41
CA LYS A 28 14.28 9.34 -0.05
C LYS A 28 13.41 8.58 0.94
N LEU A 29 12.16 8.27 0.59
CA LEU A 29 11.26 7.47 1.44
C LEU A 29 11.81 6.05 1.63
N LEU A 30 12.25 5.40 0.55
CA LEU A 30 12.78 4.04 0.56
C LEU A 30 14.17 3.89 1.20
N SER A 31 14.89 5.00 1.38
CA SER A 31 16.18 5.05 2.08
C SER A 31 16.01 5.27 3.60
N ASN A 32 14.78 5.31 4.10
CA ASN A 32 14.50 5.49 5.52
C ASN A 32 14.96 4.27 6.34
N LYS A 33 15.85 4.49 7.31
CA LYS A 33 16.39 3.45 8.20
C LYS A 33 15.35 2.81 9.11
N SER A 34 14.18 3.43 9.26
CA SER A 34 13.06 2.84 9.99
C SER A 34 12.37 1.70 9.21
N ILE A 35 12.61 1.55 7.91
CA ILE A 35 12.03 0.47 7.11
C ILE A 35 12.61 -0.86 7.58
N ILE A 36 11.73 -1.77 8.01
CA ILE A 36 12.07 -3.14 8.40
C ILE A 36 11.90 -4.11 7.23
N HIS A 37 10.97 -3.82 6.31
CA HIS A 37 10.68 -4.68 5.18
C HIS A 37 10.07 -3.88 4.03
N VAL A 38 10.36 -4.27 2.80
CA VAL A 38 9.69 -3.80 1.58
C VAL A 38 9.13 -5.01 0.87
N ALA A 39 7.81 -5.07 0.78
CA ALA A 39 7.08 -6.10 0.03
C ALA A 39 6.73 -5.58 -1.36
N ILE A 40 6.84 -6.47 -2.34
CA ILE A 40 6.27 -6.28 -3.68
C ILE A 40 5.05 -7.19 -3.78
N PRO A 41 3.81 -6.66 -3.76
CA PRO A 41 2.62 -7.49 -3.82
C PRO A 41 2.58 -8.32 -5.10
N ASP A 42 2.39 -9.63 -4.97
CA ASP A 42 2.27 -10.51 -6.12
C ASP A 42 0.86 -10.44 -6.71
N ARG A 43 0.80 -10.04 -7.98
CA ARG A 43 -0.42 -9.86 -8.75
C ARG A 43 -0.73 -11.00 -9.71
N ARG A 44 -0.11 -12.18 -9.53
CA ARG A 44 -0.49 -13.36 -10.32
C ARG A 44 -1.93 -13.76 -10.04
N PRO A 45 -2.76 -14.01 -11.07
CA PRO A 45 -4.10 -14.57 -10.94
C PRO A 45 -4.11 -15.80 -10.03
N LYS A 46 -5.14 -15.93 -9.20
CA LYS A 46 -5.38 -17.15 -8.43
C LYS A 46 -6.41 -18.03 -9.15
N LEU A 47 -6.29 -19.34 -9.00
CA LEU A 47 -7.21 -20.32 -9.60
C LEU A 47 -8.66 -20.18 -9.10
N ASN A 48 -8.87 -19.64 -7.90
CA ASN A 48 -10.18 -19.48 -7.27
C ASN A 48 -10.82 -18.10 -7.52
N SER A 49 -10.28 -17.30 -8.44
CA SER A 49 -10.79 -15.96 -8.78
C SER A 49 -10.84 -14.96 -7.61
N GLU A 50 -10.15 -15.22 -6.51
CA GLU A 50 -10.01 -14.23 -5.45
C GLU A 50 -9.04 -13.11 -5.84
N TYR A 51 -9.33 -11.91 -5.36
CA TYR A 51 -8.50 -10.71 -5.56
C TYR A 51 -8.34 -10.29 -7.04
N THR A 52 -9.23 -10.74 -7.94
CA THR A 52 -9.21 -10.40 -9.38
C THR A 52 -9.18 -8.90 -9.63
N LEU A 53 -9.91 -8.10 -8.83
CA LEU A 53 -9.88 -6.64 -8.94
C LEU A 53 -8.44 -6.09 -8.86
N VAL A 54 -7.64 -6.50 -7.87
CA VAL A 54 -6.30 -5.95 -7.65
C VAL A 54 -5.25 -6.66 -8.50
N LYS A 55 -5.40 -7.98 -8.67
CA LYS A 55 -4.43 -8.84 -9.35
C LYS A 55 -4.54 -8.79 -10.88
N GLU A 56 -5.72 -8.49 -11.40
CA GLU A 56 -5.98 -8.49 -12.84
C GLU A 56 -6.49 -7.12 -13.30
N THR A 57 -7.65 -6.68 -12.81
CA THR A 57 -8.31 -5.46 -13.32
C THR A 57 -7.46 -4.21 -13.13
N LEU A 58 -6.85 -4.06 -11.95
CA LEU A 58 -5.98 -2.94 -11.61
C LEU A 58 -4.50 -3.23 -11.92
N ASN A 59 -4.18 -4.30 -12.63
CA ASN A 59 -2.81 -4.72 -12.91
C ASN A 59 -2.49 -4.62 -14.40
N SER A 60 -2.42 -3.40 -14.92
CA SER A 60 -2.18 -3.17 -16.34
C SER A 60 -1.39 -1.88 -16.57
N LYS A 61 -0.89 -1.72 -17.80
CA LYS A 61 -0.22 -0.48 -18.26
C LYS A 61 -1.06 0.78 -18.00
N SER A 62 -2.38 0.66 -18.19
CA SER A 62 -3.31 1.78 -18.10
C SER A 62 -3.88 1.99 -16.69
N THR A 63 -3.74 1.04 -15.77
CA THR A 63 -4.28 1.13 -14.40
C THR A 63 -3.15 1.30 -13.39
N VAL A 64 -2.84 0.31 -12.54
CA VAL A 64 -1.67 0.38 -11.65
C VAL A 64 -0.52 -0.39 -12.27
N ARG A 65 0.56 0.33 -12.58
CA ARG A 65 1.77 -0.23 -13.21
C ARG A 65 2.72 -0.87 -12.21
N ALA A 66 2.89 -0.21 -11.07
CA ALA A 66 3.79 -0.64 -10.01
C ALA A 66 3.16 -0.39 -8.63
N CYS A 67 3.43 -1.28 -7.69
CA CYS A 67 3.03 -1.20 -6.30
C CYS A 67 4.15 -1.76 -5.42
N ILE A 68 4.59 -1.00 -4.43
CA ILE A 68 5.41 -1.52 -3.33
C ILE A 68 4.85 -1.05 -2.00
N THR A 69 4.97 -1.89 -0.99
CA THR A 69 4.55 -1.60 0.38
C THR A 69 5.75 -1.73 1.30
N SER A 70 6.14 -0.65 1.97
CA SER A 70 7.15 -0.68 3.00
C SER A 70 6.53 -0.64 4.40
N PHE A 71 7.16 -1.41 5.28
CA PHE A 71 6.82 -1.55 6.68
C PHE A 71 7.89 -0.82 7.47
N CYS A 72 7.48 0.14 8.29
CA CYS A 72 8.36 1.03 9.03
C CYS A 72 8.13 0.88 10.53
N LEU A 73 9.20 0.92 11.31
CA LEU A 73 9.09 1.21 12.73
C LEU A 73 8.60 2.66 12.91
N PRO A 74 7.60 2.88 13.77
CA PRO A 74 7.01 4.19 13.98
C PRO A 74 8.05 5.11 14.62
N LYS A 75 8.05 6.39 14.24
CA LYS A 75 8.83 7.41 14.93
C LYS A 75 8.20 7.66 16.29
N ARG A 76 8.93 7.36 17.37
CA ARG A 76 8.42 7.41 18.73
C ARG A 76 8.37 8.87 19.21
N THR A 77 7.19 9.33 19.61
CA THR A 77 6.99 10.63 20.28
C THR A 77 6.78 10.36 21.77
N GLU A 78 7.36 11.18 22.63
CA GLU A 78 7.21 11.02 24.08
C GLU A 78 5.74 11.18 24.52
N GLY A 79 5.24 10.30 25.40
CA GLY A 79 3.91 10.40 26.01
C GLY A 79 2.79 9.48 25.47
N LEU A 80 3.13 8.43 24.71
CA LEU A 80 2.17 7.55 24.02
C LEU A 80 1.89 6.21 24.76
N ARG A 81 0.65 5.71 24.65
CA ARG A 81 -0.08 4.55 25.28
C ARG A 81 0.27 3.15 24.68
N PRO A 82 -0.27 2.02 25.18
CA PRO A 82 0.17 0.66 24.80
C PRO A 82 0.01 0.33 23.30
N GLY A 83 1.02 -0.32 22.69
CA GLY A 83 1.23 -0.39 21.22
C GLY A 83 2.15 0.71 20.68
N GLU A 84 2.48 1.67 21.55
CA GLU A 84 3.38 2.80 21.31
C GLU A 84 4.70 2.64 22.13
N GLU A 85 5.03 1.40 22.56
CA GLU A 85 6.18 1.06 23.42
C GLU A 85 7.42 0.53 22.67
N LYS A 86 8.60 0.66 23.32
CA LYS A 86 9.90 -0.03 23.13
C LYS A 86 9.86 -1.35 22.37
N LYS A 87 8.99 -2.16 22.96
CA LYS A 87 8.97 -3.60 22.95
C LYS A 87 7.88 -4.14 22.02
N ASN A 88 6.86 -3.34 21.69
CA ASN A 88 5.72 -3.67 20.83
C ASN A 88 5.24 -2.42 20.03
N PRO A 89 5.98 -1.97 19.01
CA PRO A 89 5.55 -0.84 18.17
C PRO A 89 4.52 -1.24 17.10
N PHE A 90 3.51 -0.40 16.84
CA PHE A 90 2.69 -0.50 15.62
C PHE A 90 3.51 -0.26 14.37
N ILE A 91 3.43 -1.15 13.38
CA ILE A 91 4.14 -0.98 12.11
C ILE A 91 3.42 0.10 11.28
N GLU A 92 4.14 1.15 10.88
CA GLU A 92 3.68 2.11 9.90
C GLU A 92 3.77 1.47 8.51
N ILE A 93 2.71 1.60 7.71
CA ILE A 93 2.64 1.01 6.37
C ILE A 93 2.59 2.13 5.34
N ASN A 94 3.55 2.10 4.42
CA ASN A 94 3.65 3.04 3.32
C ASN A 94 3.49 2.27 2.00
N THR A 95 2.54 2.67 1.16
CA THR A 95 2.34 2.08 -0.16
C THR A 95 2.57 3.11 -1.26
N LEU A 96 3.48 2.80 -2.18
CA LEU A 96 3.75 3.58 -3.37
C LEU A 96 3.06 2.93 -4.57
N LEU A 97 2.34 3.75 -5.35
CA LEU A 97 1.62 3.30 -6.53
C LEU A 97 1.96 4.17 -7.74
N ASP A 98 2.30 3.50 -8.83
CA ASP A 98 2.45 4.12 -10.14
C ASP A 98 1.15 3.94 -10.94
N LEU A 99 0.50 5.06 -11.24
CA LEU A 99 -0.87 5.12 -11.76
C LEU A 99 -0.93 5.52 -13.23
N GLY A 100 -1.81 4.89 -13.98
CA GLY A 100 -2.08 5.14 -15.40
C GLY A 100 -3.33 5.94 -15.65
N SER A 101 -3.48 6.33 -16.92
CA SER A 101 -4.57 7.19 -17.37
C SER A 101 -5.94 6.49 -17.42
N GLY A 102 -5.96 5.15 -17.35
CA GLY A 102 -7.17 4.34 -17.38
C GLY A 102 -8.01 4.39 -16.09
N ILE A 103 -7.51 5.05 -15.04
CA ILE A 103 -8.24 5.30 -13.78
C ILE A 103 -8.54 6.78 -13.56
N ASN A 104 -8.39 7.59 -14.61
CA ASN A 104 -8.68 9.01 -14.58
C ASN A 104 -10.19 9.28 -14.49
N SER A 105 -10.53 10.39 -13.86
CA SER A 105 -11.82 11.04 -13.87
C SER A 105 -11.68 12.43 -14.51
N PHE A 106 -12.48 13.41 -14.08
CA PHE A 106 -12.44 14.78 -14.57
C PHE A 106 -11.06 15.43 -14.40
N ALA A 107 -10.66 16.25 -15.38
CA ALA A 107 -9.44 17.06 -15.35
C ALA A 107 -8.15 16.27 -15.04
N GLN A 108 -8.01 15.05 -15.59
CA GLN A 108 -6.83 14.18 -15.42
C GLN A 108 -6.50 13.88 -13.94
N THR A 109 -7.52 13.83 -13.10
CA THR A 109 -7.40 13.42 -11.69
C THR A 109 -7.72 11.93 -11.55
N CYS A 110 -7.17 11.26 -10.55
CA CYS A 110 -7.55 9.89 -10.23
C CYS A 110 -8.99 9.86 -9.70
N HIS A 111 -9.80 8.90 -10.16
CA HIS A 111 -11.17 8.75 -9.69
C HIS A 111 -11.20 8.51 -8.17
N GLY A 112 -12.02 9.28 -7.44
CA GLY A 112 -12.09 9.17 -5.97
C GLY A 112 -12.45 7.77 -5.46
N GLY A 113 -13.26 7.04 -6.22
CA GLY A 113 -13.56 5.62 -5.93
C GLY A 113 -12.35 4.70 -6.05
N ILE A 114 -11.44 4.94 -7.02
CA ILE A 114 -10.20 4.16 -7.14
C ILE A 114 -9.27 4.45 -5.97
N MET A 115 -9.20 5.72 -5.55
CA MET A 115 -8.47 6.10 -4.34
C MET A 115 -9.02 5.41 -3.09
N ALA A 116 -10.35 5.31 -2.98
CA ALA A 116 -11.02 4.64 -1.88
C ALA A 116 -10.71 3.13 -1.87
N THR A 117 -10.83 2.46 -3.01
CA THR A 117 -10.48 1.04 -3.16
C THR A 117 -9.02 0.77 -2.80
N VAL A 118 -8.10 1.62 -3.23
CA VAL A 118 -6.67 1.47 -2.89
C VAL A 118 -6.43 1.64 -1.39
N LEU A 119 -7.06 2.65 -0.77
CA LEU A 119 -6.94 2.86 0.67
C LEU A 119 -7.50 1.69 1.46
N ASP A 120 -8.65 1.16 1.04
CA ASP A 120 -9.25 -0.04 1.62
C ASP A 120 -8.28 -1.24 1.56
N GLU A 121 -7.67 -1.51 0.41
CA GLU A 121 -6.70 -2.61 0.27
C GLU A 121 -5.46 -2.46 1.16
N VAL A 122 -4.91 -1.23 1.26
CA VAL A 122 -3.74 -0.98 2.10
C VAL A 122 -4.10 -1.07 3.59
N MET A 123 -5.25 -0.56 4.00
CA MET A 123 -5.74 -0.68 5.38
C MET A 123 -6.11 -2.12 5.73
N GLY A 124 -6.75 -2.86 4.81
CA GLY A 124 -7.04 -4.29 4.98
C GLY A 124 -5.77 -5.11 5.12
N THR A 125 -4.72 -4.80 4.35
CA THR A 125 -3.40 -5.39 4.52
C THR A 125 -2.84 -5.10 5.92
N ALA A 126 -2.95 -3.85 6.37
CA ALA A 126 -2.48 -3.45 7.69
C ALA A 126 -3.23 -4.16 8.84
N ALA A 127 -4.56 -4.25 8.70
CA ALA A 127 -5.45 -4.97 9.61
C ALA A 127 -5.09 -6.44 9.69
N TRP A 128 -4.90 -7.09 8.53
CA TRP A 128 -4.53 -8.49 8.45
C TRP A 128 -3.21 -8.76 9.18
N GLN A 129 -2.22 -7.88 9.06
CA GLN A 129 -0.93 -8.03 9.75
C GLN A 129 -1.08 -7.95 11.28
N GLN A 130 -2.11 -7.27 11.79
CA GLN A 130 -2.38 -7.16 13.23
C GLN A 130 -3.30 -8.25 13.76
N SER A 131 -4.23 -8.74 12.94
CA SER A 131 -5.21 -9.75 13.33
C SER A 131 -4.62 -11.16 13.50
N GLY A 132 -3.38 -11.39 13.03
CA GLY A 132 -2.80 -12.72 12.93
C GLY A 132 -3.62 -13.59 11.97
N ASP A 133 -4.00 -14.80 12.40
CA ASP A 133 -4.76 -15.75 11.58
C ASP A 133 -6.28 -15.52 11.57
N ASN A 134 -6.78 -14.50 12.30
CA ASN A 134 -8.22 -14.24 12.41
C ASN A 134 -8.81 -13.52 11.18
N GLY A 135 -7.95 -13.04 10.29
CA GLY A 135 -8.32 -12.23 9.13
C GLY A 135 -8.89 -10.85 9.50
N ALA A 136 -9.17 -10.06 8.47
CA ALA A 136 -9.67 -8.70 8.64
C ALA A 136 -10.68 -8.34 7.53
N TYR A 137 -11.71 -7.59 7.92
CA TYR A 137 -12.75 -7.08 7.02
C TYR A 137 -13.04 -5.62 7.34
N THR A 138 -13.22 -4.81 6.30
CA THR A 138 -13.61 -3.42 6.46
C THR A 138 -15.08 -3.34 6.88
N ILE A 139 -15.34 -2.82 8.09
CA ILE A 139 -16.69 -2.57 8.61
C ILE A 139 -17.20 -1.16 8.25
N ASP A 140 -16.29 -0.19 8.21
CA ASP A 140 -16.55 1.21 7.89
C ASP A 140 -15.29 1.83 7.30
N MET A 141 -15.48 2.75 6.35
CA MET A 141 -14.40 3.55 5.80
C MET A 141 -14.90 4.96 5.51
N SER A 142 -14.31 5.95 6.20
CA SER A 142 -14.59 7.36 5.97
C SER A 142 -13.38 8.06 5.34
N LEU A 143 -13.60 8.74 4.22
CA LEU A 143 -12.55 9.42 3.47
C LEU A 143 -12.83 10.92 3.35
N LYS A 144 -11.79 11.72 3.61
CA LYS A 144 -11.81 13.17 3.41
C LYS A 144 -10.70 13.57 2.45
N PHE A 145 -11.05 13.84 1.19
CA PHE A 145 -10.09 14.28 0.17
C PHE A 145 -9.68 15.74 0.40
N LYS A 146 -8.43 15.95 0.87
CA LYS A 146 -7.90 17.29 1.14
C LYS A 146 -7.36 18.01 -0.10
N LYS A 147 -6.96 17.26 -1.12
CA LYS A 147 -6.37 17.76 -2.38
C LYS A 147 -6.77 16.84 -3.52
N LYS A 148 -6.73 17.36 -4.75
CA LYS A 148 -6.95 16.58 -5.97
C LYS A 148 -5.79 15.61 -6.20
N PRO A 149 -6.03 14.30 -6.34
CA PRO A 149 -4.98 13.33 -6.66
C PRO A 149 -4.71 13.35 -8.16
N PHE A 150 -3.52 13.78 -8.57
CA PHE A 150 -3.11 13.72 -9.97
C PHE A 150 -2.66 12.31 -10.35
N SER A 151 -2.97 11.90 -11.56
CA SER A 151 -2.90 10.48 -11.98
C SER A 151 -1.52 9.92 -12.29
N TYR A 152 -0.43 10.64 -12.03
CA TYR A 152 0.89 10.26 -12.55
C TYR A 152 1.80 9.56 -11.55
N SER A 153 1.58 9.69 -10.23
CA SER A 153 2.25 8.93 -9.16
C SER A 153 1.58 9.28 -7.83
N LEU A 154 1.17 8.29 -7.03
CA LEU A 154 0.55 8.52 -5.72
C LEU A 154 1.23 7.72 -4.61
N VAL A 155 1.29 8.33 -3.44
CA VAL A 155 1.75 7.72 -2.19
C VAL A 155 0.60 7.68 -1.22
N PHE A 156 0.44 6.53 -0.58
CA PHE A 156 -0.36 6.40 0.62
C PHE A 156 0.59 6.13 1.78
N ILE A 157 0.70 7.10 2.68
CA ILE A 157 1.32 6.94 3.99
C ILE A 157 0.17 6.67 4.94
N ILE A 158 0.03 5.44 5.42
CA ILE A 158 -0.98 5.09 6.42
C ILE A 158 -0.26 4.89 7.75
N PRO A 159 -0.19 5.94 8.59
CA PRO A 159 0.23 5.76 9.96
C PRO A 159 -0.88 4.99 10.67
N MET A 160 -0.64 3.71 10.93
CA MET A 160 -1.52 2.88 11.76
C MET A 160 -1.39 3.35 13.21
N THR A 161 -2.20 4.34 13.60
CA THR A 161 -2.20 4.90 14.97
C THR A 161 -3.25 4.28 15.89
N ALA A 162 -4.02 3.29 15.42
CA ALA A 162 -5.04 2.65 16.23
C ALA A 162 -5.06 1.14 15.97
N ALA A 163 -5.16 0.39 17.07
CA ALA A 163 -5.36 -1.04 17.05
C ALA A 163 -6.65 -1.36 16.29
N ILE A 164 -6.55 -2.20 15.27
CA ILE A 164 -7.72 -2.81 14.64
C ILE A 164 -8.05 -4.01 15.51
N ILE A 165 -8.88 -3.79 16.54
CA ILE A 165 -9.47 -4.84 17.39
C ILE A 165 -10.98 -4.71 17.30
#